data_AF-A0A3E0RCP2-F1
#
_entry.id   AF-A0A3E0RCP2-F1
#
_cell.length_a   1.000
_cell.length_b   1.000
_cell.length_c   1.000
_cell.angle_alpha   90.00
_cell.angle_beta   90.00
_cell.angle_gamma   90.00
#
_symmetry.space_group_name_H-M   'P 1'
#
loop_
_entity.id
_entity.type
_entity.pdbx_description
1 polymer ?
#
loop_
_entity_poly.entity_id
_entity_poly.type
_entity_poly.pdbx_seq_one_letter_code
_entity_poly.pdbx_strand_id
1 'polypeptide(L)'
;MSYRTRRKFTSTTFVVGDHLCKIFIQPVCEYRPGYWLWNTGFAIGKSRRQLNDWYWKRNNKRRRSLDGAFNGKVGIKAIRRGFMEVLRLRWVLAPGDVLVIDSTSGNPAKQFSAFSWWRRYHPEWTVNEDAKEFFWHRPPYPDDKIRDHFEIMPITPQKVLENTADQRYFDCFLVREAGLGRPGSSHRITDLLDQAQASEQSP
;
A
#
# COMPACT_ATOMS: atom_id res chain seq x y z
N MET A 1 -16.26 -10.74 -17.70
CA MET A 1 -16.21 -9.26 -17.80
C MET A 1 -15.14 -8.76 -16.86
N SER A 2 -13.98 -8.31 -17.34
CA SER A 2 -12.97 -7.73 -16.45
C SER A 2 -13.43 -6.36 -16.00
N TYR A 3 -13.74 -6.22 -14.71
CA TYR A 3 -14.05 -4.92 -14.11
C TYR A 3 -12.80 -4.05 -14.29
N ARG A 4 -12.85 -3.03 -15.15
CA ARG A 4 -11.70 -2.14 -15.39
C ARG A 4 -11.52 -1.26 -14.16
N THR A 5 -10.74 -1.73 -13.19
CA THR A 5 -10.46 -1.00 -11.96
C THR A 5 -9.85 0.35 -12.30
N ARG A 6 -10.61 1.43 -12.07
CA ARG A 6 -10.15 2.79 -12.38
C ARG A 6 -9.20 3.24 -11.26
N ARG A 7 -7.91 3.06 -11.50
CA ARG A 7 -6.83 3.52 -10.62
C ARG A 7 -6.78 5.04 -10.66
N LYS A 8 -7.10 5.68 -9.54
CA LYS A 8 -7.13 7.14 -9.40
C LYS A 8 -6.13 7.59 -8.36
N PHE A 9 -5.44 8.68 -8.67
CA PHE A 9 -4.69 9.44 -7.68
C PHE A 9 -5.55 9.69 -6.43
N THR A 10 -5.00 9.36 -5.27
CA THR A 10 -5.65 9.52 -3.97
C THR A 10 -4.74 10.29 -3.05
N SER A 11 -5.29 11.17 -2.20
CA SER A 11 -4.49 11.86 -1.20
C SER A 11 -5.28 12.15 0.06
N THR A 12 -4.61 12.16 1.21
CA THR A 12 -5.18 12.59 2.49
C THR A 12 -4.32 13.66 3.11
N THR A 13 -4.95 14.63 3.77
CA THR A 13 -4.25 15.72 4.48
C THR A 13 -4.63 15.67 5.95
N PHE A 14 -3.64 15.81 6.84
CA PHE A 14 -3.83 15.81 8.28
C PHE A 14 -2.87 16.80 8.94
N VAL A 15 -3.09 17.09 10.23
CA VAL A 15 -2.32 18.07 10.99
C VAL A 15 -1.50 17.36 12.06
N VAL A 16 -0.25 17.79 12.25
CA VAL A 16 0.64 17.31 13.32
C VAL A 16 1.34 18.52 13.94
N GLY A 17 0.94 18.90 15.15
CA GLY A 17 1.34 20.18 15.74
C GLY A 17 0.88 21.33 14.84
N ASP A 18 1.78 22.27 14.56
CA ASP A 18 1.49 23.43 13.70
C ASP A 18 1.75 23.17 12.21
N HIS A 19 1.96 21.91 11.82
CA HIS A 19 2.30 21.54 10.46
C HIS A 19 1.18 20.76 9.78
N LEU A 20 0.99 21.07 8.50
CA LEU A 20 0.11 20.35 7.60
C LEU A 20 0.90 19.25 6.89
N CYS A 21 0.40 18.02 7.00
CA CYS A 21 0.98 16.83 6.42
C CYS A 21 0.06 16.31 5.32
N LYS A 22 0.62 15.79 4.23
CA LYS A 22 -0.18 15.20 3.15
C LYS A 22 0.48 13.94 2.60
N ILE A 23 -0.31 12.88 2.48
CA ILE A 23 0.05 11.64 1.79
C ILE A 23 -0.59 11.64 0.42
N PHE A 24 0.17 11.21 -0.57
CA PHE A 24 -0.20 11.09 -1.97
C PHE A 24 0.01 9.63 -2.37
N ILE A 25 -0.98 9.03 -3.03
CA ILE A 25 -0.89 7.68 -3.59
C ILE A 25 -1.27 7.79 -5.06
N GLN A 26 -0.30 7.51 -5.94
CA GLN A 26 -0.46 7.66 -7.39
C GLN A 26 -0.09 6.37 -8.11
N PRO A 27 -0.93 5.88 -9.04
CA PRO A 27 -0.53 4.79 -9.92
C PRO A 27 0.56 5.30 -10.87
N VAL A 28 1.68 4.59 -10.94
CA VAL A 28 2.85 4.98 -11.74
C VAL A 28 2.85 4.23 -13.06
N CYS A 29 2.95 2.91 -12.98
CA CYS A 29 3.05 2.04 -14.14
C CYS A 29 2.49 0.66 -13.83
N GLU A 30 2.19 -0.07 -14.90
CA GLU A 30 1.91 -1.49 -14.84
C GLU A 30 3.24 -2.25 -14.74
N TYR A 31 3.42 -3.03 -13.68
CA TYR A 31 4.66 -3.82 -13.48
C TYR A 31 4.50 -5.27 -13.95
N ARG A 32 3.25 -5.73 -14.07
CA ARG A 32 2.83 -7.00 -14.67
C ARG A 32 1.46 -6.82 -15.32
N PRO A 33 1.09 -7.59 -16.35
CA PRO A 33 -0.21 -7.46 -17.00
C PRO A 33 -1.37 -7.49 -15.99
N GLY A 34 -2.15 -6.41 -15.91
CA GLY A 34 -3.25 -6.23 -14.98
C GLY A 34 -2.89 -5.63 -13.61
N TYR A 35 -1.61 -5.55 -13.24
CA TYR A 35 -1.14 -5.19 -11.88
C TYR A 35 -0.22 -3.97 -11.88
N TRP A 36 -0.49 -3.06 -10.95
CA TRP A 36 0.10 -1.72 -10.97
C TRP A 36 0.98 -1.43 -9.76
N LEU A 37 2.03 -0.66 -10.02
CA LEU A 37 2.87 -0.06 -9.02
C LEU A 37 2.33 1.34 -8.68
N TRP A 38 2.18 1.60 -7.39
CA TRP A 38 1.68 2.84 -6.83
C TRP A 38 2.75 3.51 -6.00
N ASN A 39 3.06 4.77 -6.26
CA ASN A 39 4.02 5.54 -5.47
C ASN A 39 3.33 6.30 -4.34
N THR A 40 3.96 6.28 -3.17
CA THR A 40 3.59 7.04 -1.99
C THR A 40 4.47 8.28 -1.83
N GLY A 41 3.87 9.46 -1.98
CA GLY A 41 4.50 10.72 -1.60
C GLY A 41 4.10 11.14 -0.19
N PHE A 42 5.04 11.62 0.62
CA PHE A 42 4.76 12.23 1.92
C PHE A 42 5.43 13.60 2.05
N ALA A 43 4.62 14.63 2.34
CA ALA A 43 5.09 15.99 2.50
C ALA A 43 4.58 16.65 3.78
N ILE A 44 5.42 17.48 4.40
CA ILE A 44 5.14 18.23 5.64
C ILE A 44 5.41 19.72 5.38
N GLY A 45 4.42 20.57 5.57
CA GLY A 45 4.48 21.99 5.21
C GLY A 45 3.53 22.85 6.04
N LYS A 46 3.35 24.10 5.64
CA LYS A 46 2.48 25.07 6.34
C LYS A 46 1.14 25.30 5.65
N SER A 47 0.97 24.86 4.40
CA SER A 47 -0.27 25.07 3.65
C SER A 47 -0.49 24.00 2.57
N ARG A 48 -1.75 23.77 2.18
CA ARG A 48 -2.12 22.83 1.11
C ARG A 48 -1.45 23.16 -0.22
N ARG A 49 -1.36 24.45 -0.55
CA ARG A 49 -0.72 24.92 -1.79
C ARG A 49 0.76 24.56 -1.82
N GLN A 50 1.46 24.74 -0.70
CA GLN A 50 2.87 24.38 -0.58
C GLN A 50 3.09 22.87 -0.81
N LEU A 51 2.25 22.03 -0.20
CA LEU A 51 2.32 20.57 -0.33
C LEU A 51 2.04 20.11 -1.77
N ASN A 52 1.04 20.70 -2.43
CA ASN A 52 0.72 20.38 -3.82
C ASN A 52 1.82 20.86 -4.78
N ASP A 53 2.38 22.06 -4.56
CA ASP A 53 3.48 22.59 -5.37
C ASP A 53 4.71 21.67 -5.32
N TRP A 54 5.00 21.08 -4.15
CA TRP A 54 6.03 20.06 -3.98
C TRP A 54 5.74 18.79 -4.74
N TYR A 55 4.54 18.24 -4.59
CA TYR A 55 4.16 17.00 -5.26
C TYR A 55 4.25 17.12 -6.78
N TRP A 56 3.77 18.23 -7.33
CA TRP A 56 3.82 18.52 -8.77
C TRP A 56 5.16 19.13 -9.23
N LYS A 57 6.19 19.07 -8.39
CA LYS A 57 7.56 19.54 -8.68
C LYS A 57 7.63 20.96 -9.26
N ARG A 58 6.76 21.88 -8.81
CA ARG A 58 6.69 23.25 -9.33
C ARG A 58 7.95 24.05 -8.94
N ASN A 59 8.53 24.78 -9.90
CA ASN A 59 9.73 25.58 -9.67
C ASN A 59 9.41 26.91 -8.96
N ASN A 60 9.14 26.87 -7.65
CA ASN A 60 8.87 28.08 -6.86
C ASN A 60 9.54 28.07 -5.46
N LYS A 61 9.58 29.24 -4.81
CA LYS A 61 10.19 29.40 -3.47
C LYS A 61 9.51 28.54 -2.40
N ARG A 62 8.18 28.34 -2.51
CA ARG A 62 7.38 27.55 -1.56
C ARG A 62 7.73 26.06 -1.58
N ARG A 63 8.06 25.53 -2.77
CA ARG A 63 8.56 24.16 -2.95
C ARG A 63 9.90 23.98 -2.25
N ARG A 64 10.85 24.87 -2.57
CA ARG A 64 12.23 24.82 -2.07
C ARG A 64 12.32 24.90 -0.54
N SER A 65 11.35 25.54 0.12
CA SER A 65 11.33 25.62 1.58
C SER A 65 10.89 24.33 2.29
N LEU A 66 10.47 23.29 1.56
CA LEU A 66 10.08 21.99 2.13
C LEU A 66 11.25 21.02 2.33
N ASP A 67 12.31 21.14 1.53
CA ASP A 67 13.40 20.15 1.51
C ASP A 67 14.16 20.07 2.86
N GLY A 68 14.08 21.11 3.70
CA GLY A 68 14.64 21.15 5.05
C GLY A 68 13.68 20.80 6.20
N ALA A 69 12.37 20.63 5.95
CA ALA A 69 11.35 20.52 7.00
C ALA A 69 11.26 19.14 7.66
N PHE A 70 11.95 18.12 7.11
CA PHE A 70 11.93 16.75 7.62
C PHE A 70 12.77 16.53 8.89
N ASN A 71 13.60 17.51 9.28
CA ASN A 71 14.58 17.33 10.35
C ASN A 71 14.09 17.94 11.68
N GLY A 72 13.81 17.10 12.69
CA GLY A 72 13.49 17.53 14.07
C GLY A 72 12.47 16.66 14.81
N LYS A 73 12.13 17.03 16.06
CA LYS A 73 11.15 16.30 16.91
C LYS A 73 9.74 16.22 16.29
N VAL A 74 9.34 17.25 15.54
CA VAL A 74 8.08 17.27 14.79
C VAL A 74 8.11 16.27 13.63
N GLY A 75 9.27 16.12 12.97
CA GLY A 75 9.47 15.16 11.89
C GLY A 75 9.17 13.72 12.31
N ILE A 76 9.62 13.30 13.50
CA ILE A 76 9.37 11.93 14.01
C ILE A 76 7.86 11.70 14.24
N LYS A 77 7.16 12.64 14.89
CA LYS A 77 5.70 12.54 15.10
C LYS A 77 4.95 12.50 13.76
N ALA A 78 5.37 13.32 12.81
CA ALA A 78 4.79 13.39 11.48
C ALA A 78 5.03 12.10 10.68
N ILE A 79 6.24 11.53 10.73
CA ILE A 79 6.57 10.24 10.09
C ILE A 79 5.71 9.12 10.68
N ARG A 80 5.60 9.02 12.01
CA ARG A 80 4.74 8.01 12.66
C ARG A 80 3.30 8.12 12.19
N ARG A 81 2.72 9.33 12.20
CA ARG A 81 1.34 9.54 11.75
C ARG A 81 1.20 9.30 10.25
N GLY A 82 2.19 9.71 9.45
CA GLY A 82 2.26 9.46 8.02
C GLY A 82 2.23 7.98 7.70
N PHE A 83 3.04 7.17 8.40
CA PHE A 83 3.04 5.72 8.25
C PHE A 83 1.66 5.11 8.56
N MET A 84 1.01 5.52 9.65
CA MET A 84 -0.36 5.07 9.95
C MET A 84 -1.36 5.43 8.84
N GLU A 85 -1.26 6.63 8.27
CA GLU A 85 -2.12 7.01 7.14
C GLU A 85 -1.80 6.22 5.87
N VAL A 86 -0.54 5.86 5.64
CA VAL A 86 -0.17 4.96 4.54
C VAL A 86 -0.80 3.58 4.74
N LEU A 87 -0.70 3.00 5.95
CA LEU A 87 -1.34 1.73 6.28
C LEU A 87 -2.86 1.77 6.13
N ARG A 88 -3.49 2.94 6.36
CA ARG A 88 -4.92 3.15 6.13
C ARG A 88 -5.25 3.24 4.64
N LEU A 89 -4.45 3.98 3.87
CA LEU A 89 -4.72 4.27 2.46
C LEU A 89 -4.30 3.14 1.51
N ARG A 90 -3.39 2.24 1.92
CA ARG A 90 -2.97 1.09 1.09
C ARG A 90 -4.13 0.21 0.65
N TRP A 91 -5.25 0.22 1.38
CA TRP A 91 -6.45 -0.55 1.04
C TRP A 91 -7.23 0.01 -0.17
N VAL A 92 -6.84 1.17 -0.72
CA VAL A 92 -7.36 1.70 -2.00
C VAL A 92 -6.82 0.90 -3.20
N LEU A 93 -5.71 0.19 -3.03
CA LEU A 93 -5.10 -0.61 -4.09
C LEU A 93 -5.92 -1.85 -4.39
N ALA A 94 -5.93 -2.24 -5.67
CA ALA A 94 -6.56 -3.49 -6.09
C ALA A 94 -5.74 -4.70 -5.64
N PRO A 95 -6.37 -5.87 -5.40
CA PRO A 95 -5.70 -7.17 -5.27
C PRO A 95 -4.53 -7.36 -6.24
N GLY A 96 -3.32 -7.58 -5.71
CA GLY A 96 -2.10 -7.80 -6.48
C GLY A 96 -1.38 -6.53 -6.95
N ASP A 97 -1.96 -5.34 -6.79
CA ASP A 97 -1.21 -4.09 -6.97
C ASP A 97 -0.15 -3.94 -5.86
N VAL A 98 0.86 -3.11 -6.10
CA VAL A 98 1.99 -2.89 -5.19
C VAL A 98 2.06 -1.43 -4.81
N LEU A 99 2.22 -1.14 -3.52
CA LEU A 99 2.53 0.18 -3.01
C LEU A 99 4.02 0.30 -2.76
N VAL A 100 4.67 1.33 -3.29
CA VAL A 100 6.05 1.69 -2.99
C VAL A 100 6.11 2.94 -2.13
N ILE A 101 7.01 2.94 -1.15
CA ILE A 101 7.45 4.13 -0.42
C ILE A 101 8.92 4.32 -0.76
N ASP A 102 9.21 5.40 -1.50
CA ASP A 102 10.57 5.78 -1.86
C ASP A 102 11.09 6.87 -0.89
N SER A 103 12.31 6.66 -0.37
CA SER A 103 12.95 7.55 0.60
C SER A 103 13.65 8.73 -0.07
N THR A 104 12.88 9.62 -0.71
CA THR A 104 13.41 10.76 -1.50
C THR A 104 13.55 12.09 -0.75
N SER A 105 13.44 12.10 0.58
CA SER A 105 13.59 13.34 1.36
C SER A 105 14.99 13.96 1.21
N GLY A 106 15.18 15.18 1.73
CA GLY A 106 16.51 15.81 1.79
C GLY A 106 17.55 15.03 2.61
N ASN A 107 17.14 14.01 3.38
CA ASN A 107 18.03 13.02 3.99
C ASN A 107 17.45 11.59 3.86
N PRO A 108 17.67 10.93 2.71
CA PRO A 108 17.14 9.59 2.42
C PRO A 108 17.48 8.54 3.48
N ALA A 109 18.71 8.56 4.00
CA ALA A 109 19.19 7.57 4.97
C ALA A 109 18.43 7.64 6.31
N LYS A 110 18.18 8.87 6.81
CA LYS A 110 17.41 9.06 8.04
C LYS A 110 15.95 8.64 7.86
N GLN A 111 15.36 8.97 6.72
CA GLN A 111 13.99 8.55 6.38
C GLN A 111 13.91 7.02 6.34
N PHE A 112 14.79 6.38 5.59
CA PHE A 112 14.85 4.93 5.46
C PHE A 112 15.01 4.22 6.81
N SER A 113 15.92 4.72 7.67
CA SER A 113 16.11 4.19 9.03
C SER A 113 14.84 4.30 9.88
N ALA A 114 14.14 5.43 9.81
CA ALA A 114 12.89 5.62 10.55
C ALA A 114 11.79 4.66 10.07
N PHE A 115 11.60 4.50 8.75
CA PHE A 115 10.62 3.55 8.21
C PHE A 115 11.00 2.09 8.51
N SER A 116 12.29 1.74 8.43
CA SER A 116 12.81 0.41 8.78
C SER A 116 12.45 0.00 10.21
N TRP A 117 12.47 0.95 11.15
CA TRP A 117 12.06 0.67 12.53
C TRP A 117 10.57 0.30 12.64
N TRP A 118 9.68 0.99 11.92
CA TRP A 118 8.25 0.68 11.91
C TRP A 118 7.93 -0.60 11.15
N ARG A 119 8.69 -0.89 10.08
CA ARG A 119 8.58 -2.12 9.29
C ARG A 119 8.80 -3.39 10.13
N ARG A 120 9.48 -3.31 11.28
CA ARG A 120 9.62 -4.44 12.22
C ARG A 120 8.27 -4.99 12.70
N TYR A 121 7.22 -4.17 12.74
CA TYR A 121 5.86 -4.59 13.11
C TYR A 121 5.01 -5.03 11.90
N HIS A 122 5.56 -4.85 10.70
CA HIS A 122 4.93 -5.09 9.41
C HIS A 122 5.87 -5.91 8.51
N PRO A 123 6.13 -7.18 8.87
CA PRO A 123 7.07 -8.03 8.15
C PRO A 123 6.64 -8.30 6.69
N GLU A 124 5.36 -8.08 6.37
CA GLU A 124 4.82 -8.20 5.00
C GLU A 124 5.40 -7.17 4.02
N TRP A 125 6.07 -6.13 4.52
CA TRP A 125 6.75 -5.15 3.67
C TRP A 125 8.14 -5.66 3.27
N THR A 126 8.37 -5.74 1.98
CA THR A 126 9.68 -6.03 1.39
C THR A 126 10.48 -4.75 1.22
N VAL A 127 11.80 -4.86 1.14
CA VAL A 127 12.72 -3.73 1.16
C VAL A 127 13.77 -3.90 0.08
N ASN A 128 14.04 -2.83 -0.67
CA ASN A 128 15.24 -2.69 -1.48
C ASN A 128 16.17 -1.73 -0.75
N GLU A 129 17.21 -2.25 -0.11
CA GLU A 129 18.13 -1.45 0.71
C GLU A 129 18.98 -0.49 -0.12
N ASP A 130 19.37 -0.89 -1.33
CA ASP A 130 20.19 -0.09 -2.25
C ASP A 130 19.42 1.15 -2.71
N ALA A 131 18.19 0.94 -3.17
CA ALA A 131 17.30 2.02 -3.60
C ALA A 131 16.63 2.76 -2.43
N LYS A 132 16.70 2.21 -1.21
CA LYS A 132 16.01 2.70 0.00
C LYS A 132 14.49 2.76 -0.15
N GLU A 133 13.93 1.74 -0.78
CA GLU A 133 12.51 1.61 -1.10
C GLU A 133 11.86 0.51 -0.25
N PHE A 134 10.59 0.73 0.10
CA PHE A 134 9.75 -0.26 0.76
C PHE A 134 8.58 -0.61 -0.15
N PHE A 135 8.25 -1.89 -0.26
CA PHE A 135 7.14 -2.37 -1.06
C PHE A 135 6.14 -3.12 -0.20
N TRP A 136 4.87 -2.85 -0.44
CA TRP A 136 3.76 -3.61 0.11
C TRP A 136 2.92 -4.17 -1.04
N HIS A 137 2.85 -5.50 -1.09
CA HIS A 137 2.04 -6.20 -2.08
C HIS A 137 0.65 -6.40 -1.50
N ARG A 138 -0.37 -5.97 -2.25
CA ARG A 138 -1.74 -6.16 -1.82
C ARG A 138 -2.16 -7.63 -1.96
N PRO A 139 -2.57 -8.32 -0.88
CA PRO A 139 -3.12 -9.67 -1.02
C PRO A 139 -4.47 -9.70 -1.75
N PRO A 140 -4.75 -10.77 -2.50
CA PRO A 140 -3.82 -11.84 -2.87
C PRO A 140 -2.81 -11.38 -3.93
N TYR A 141 -1.64 -11.99 -3.95
CA TYR A 141 -0.56 -11.70 -4.89
C TYR A 141 -0.88 -12.20 -6.30
N PRO A 142 -0.24 -11.64 -7.34
CA PRO A 142 -0.51 -12.03 -8.72
C PRO A 142 -0.36 -13.52 -9.04
N ASP A 143 0.61 -14.18 -8.40
CA ASP A 143 1.00 -15.56 -8.69
C ASP A 143 0.33 -16.59 -7.78
N ASP A 144 -0.63 -16.16 -6.95
CA ASP A 144 -1.29 -17.05 -6.01
C ASP A 144 -2.32 -17.93 -6.74
N LYS A 145 -2.19 -19.26 -6.60
CA LYS A 145 -3.04 -20.28 -7.25
C LYS A 145 -4.54 -20.11 -7.01
N ILE A 146 -4.94 -19.45 -5.92
CA ILE A 146 -6.35 -19.12 -5.66
C ILE A 146 -6.97 -18.27 -6.78
N ARG A 147 -6.17 -17.55 -7.57
CA ARG A 147 -6.65 -16.78 -8.72
C ARG A 147 -7.03 -17.63 -9.92
N ASP A 148 -6.52 -18.86 -10.00
CA ASP A 148 -6.81 -19.78 -11.09
C ASP A 148 -8.20 -20.41 -10.94
N HIS A 149 -8.63 -20.65 -9.70
CA HIS A 149 -9.87 -21.35 -9.38
C HIS A 149 -10.99 -20.44 -8.87
N PHE A 150 -10.65 -19.25 -8.34
CA PHE A 150 -11.60 -18.38 -7.68
C PHE A 150 -11.58 -16.94 -8.20
N GLU A 151 -12.76 -16.35 -8.23
CA GLU A 151 -12.93 -14.91 -8.37
C GLU A 151 -12.61 -14.22 -7.04
N ILE A 152 -11.66 -13.27 -7.10
CA ILE A 152 -11.20 -12.51 -5.93
C ILE A 152 -12.08 -11.29 -5.70
N MET A 153 -12.67 -11.21 -4.52
CA MET A 153 -13.43 -10.05 -4.04
C MET A 153 -12.58 -9.26 -3.02
N PRO A 154 -12.13 -8.04 -3.33
CA PRO A 154 -11.35 -7.24 -2.39
C PRO A 154 -12.20 -6.83 -1.18
N ILE A 155 -11.65 -6.97 0.02
CA ILE A 155 -12.24 -6.41 1.24
C ILE A 155 -11.23 -5.55 1.99
N THR A 156 -11.74 -4.62 2.81
CA THR A 156 -10.92 -3.91 3.78
C THR A 156 -11.15 -4.58 5.14
N PRO A 157 -10.11 -5.11 5.80
CA PRO A 157 -10.26 -5.75 7.09
C PRO A 157 -10.64 -4.71 8.13
N GLN A 158 -11.31 -5.14 9.20
CA GLN A 158 -11.74 -4.24 10.27
C GLN A 158 -10.55 -3.50 10.91
N LYS A 159 -9.40 -4.18 11.00
CA LYS A 159 -8.18 -3.66 11.62
C LYS A 159 -7.15 -3.25 10.57
N VAL A 160 -7.45 -2.16 9.85
CA VAL A 160 -6.66 -1.68 8.69
C VAL A 160 -5.17 -1.39 8.94
N LEU A 161 -4.81 -1.11 10.20
CA LEU A 161 -3.44 -0.78 10.62
C LEU A 161 -2.62 -2.00 11.04
N GLU A 162 -3.24 -3.17 11.19
CA GLU A 162 -2.51 -4.38 11.57
C GLU A 162 -1.70 -4.94 10.38
N ASN A 163 -0.66 -5.73 10.68
CA ASN A 163 0.05 -6.46 9.64
C ASN A 163 -0.84 -7.53 8.99
N THR A 164 -0.51 -7.88 7.76
CA THR A 164 -1.26 -8.86 6.94
C THR A 164 -0.44 -10.13 6.71
N ALA A 165 0.61 -10.35 7.50
CA ALA A 165 1.44 -11.54 7.41
C ALA A 165 0.71 -12.77 7.97
N ASP A 166 1.19 -13.95 7.60
CA ASP A 166 0.75 -15.23 8.14
C ASP A 166 -0.78 -15.42 8.02
N GLN A 167 -1.45 -15.72 9.13
CA GLN A 167 -2.87 -16.05 9.18
C GLN A 167 -3.79 -14.90 8.71
N ARG A 168 -3.30 -13.64 8.75
CA ARG A 168 -4.09 -12.46 8.38
C ARG A 168 -4.10 -12.17 6.88
N TYR A 169 -3.30 -12.90 6.10
CA TYR A 169 -3.29 -12.79 4.65
C TYR A 169 -4.70 -13.00 4.07
N PHE A 170 -5.42 -14.01 4.56
CA PHE A 170 -6.77 -14.37 4.11
C PHE A 170 -7.87 -13.44 4.61
N ASP A 171 -7.58 -12.51 5.53
CA ASP A 171 -8.53 -11.49 5.98
C ASP A 171 -8.65 -10.31 4.98
N CYS A 172 -7.81 -10.32 3.96
CA CYS A 172 -7.68 -9.21 3.01
C CYS A 172 -8.61 -9.34 1.79
N PHE A 173 -9.23 -10.49 1.58
CA PHE A 173 -10.08 -10.76 0.42
C PHE A 173 -11.08 -11.87 0.71
N LEU A 174 -12.16 -11.90 -0.06
CA LEU A 174 -13.07 -13.03 -0.14
C LEU A 174 -12.86 -13.72 -1.48
N VAL A 175 -13.28 -14.97 -1.57
CA VAL A 175 -13.25 -15.73 -2.82
C VAL A 175 -14.64 -16.24 -3.16
N ARG A 176 -14.88 -16.40 -4.46
CA ARG A 176 -16.06 -17.05 -5.02
C ARG A 176 -15.60 -18.05 -6.07
N GLU A 177 -16.07 -19.29 -6.01
CA GLU A 177 -15.80 -20.27 -7.07
C GLU A 177 -16.34 -19.75 -8.40
N ALA A 178 -15.54 -19.90 -9.45
CA ALA A 178 -15.96 -19.57 -10.80
C ALA A 178 -17.04 -20.56 -11.27
N GLY A 179 -18.31 -20.28 -10.95
CA GLY A 179 -19.46 -21.10 -11.36
C GLY A 179 -20.59 -21.20 -10.34
N LEU A 180 -20.31 -21.01 -9.04
CA LEU A 180 -21.32 -21.07 -7.97
C LEU A 180 -21.53 -19.67 -7.35
N GLY A 181 -22.76 -19.15 -7.48
CA GLY A 181 -23.08 -17.74 -7.24
C GLY A 181 -22.99 -17.22 -5.78
N ARG A 182 -22.53 -18.01 -4.80
CA ARG A 182 -22.46 -17.58 -3.39
C ARG A 182 -20.99 -17.40 -2.92
N PRO A 183 -20.63 -16.23 -2.36
CA PRO A 183 -19.31 -16.02 -1.77
C PRO A 183 -19.16 -16.80 -0.46
N GLY A 184 -18.03 -17.47 -0.26
CA GLY A 184 -17.67 -18.18 0.97
C GLY A 184 -16.63 -17.40 1.79
N SER A 185 -16.59 -17.61 3.11
CA SER A 185 -15.54 -17.02 3.97
C SER A 185 -14.20 -17.69 3.75
N SER A 186 -13.11 -16.96 3.94
CA SER A 186 -11.76 -17.41 3.62
C SER A 186 -11.25 -18.62 4.43
N HIS A 187 -11.81 -18.89 5.62
CA HIS A 187 -11.49 -20.10 6.39
C HIS A 187 -11.89 -21.43 5.73
N ARG A 188 -12.76 -21.41 4.71
CA ARG A 188 -13.07 -22.59 3.89
C ARG A 188 -12.16 -22.73 2.67
N ILE A 189 -11.22 -21.79 2.43
CA ILE A 189 -10.39 -21.78 1.23
C ILE A 189 -9.39 -22.93 1.23
N THR A 190 -8.83 -23.30 2.38
CA THR A 190 -7.91 -24.45 2.47
C THR A 190 -8.62 -25.72 2.04
N ASP A 191 -9.83 -25.97 2.57
CA ASP A 191 -10.64 -27.13 2.21
C ASP A 191 -11.04 -27.10 0.72
N LEU A 192 -11.33 -25.93 0.16
CA LEU A 192 -11.68 -25.77 -1.26
C LEU A 192 -10.46 -25.89 -2.19
N LEU A 193 -9.27 -25.46 -1.76
CA LEU A 193 -8.01 -25.67 -2.48
C LEU A 193 -7.62 -27.14 -2.48
N ASP A 194 -7.77 -27.82 -1.35
CA ASP A 194 -7.52 -29.26 -1.23
C ASP A 194 -8.53 -30.04 -2.11
N GLN A 195 -9.79 -29.62 -2.16
CA GLN A 195 -10.80 -30.21 -3.07
C GLN A 195 -10.51 -29.94 -4.55
N ALA A 196 -10.10 -28.72 -4.91
CA ALA A 196 -9.73 -28.39 -6.29
C ALA A 196 -8.52 -29.21 -6.75
N GLN A 197 -7.48 -29.32 -5.91
CA GLN A 197 -6.30 -30.14 -6.19
C GLN A 197 -6.62 -31.64 -6.27
N ALA A 198 -7.54 -32.13 -5.44
CA ALA A 198 -8.02 -33.51 -5.51
C ALA A 198 -8.83 -33.81 -6.79
N SER A 199 -9.57 -32.82 -7.31
CA SER A 199 -10.34 -32.97 -8.54
C SER A 199 -9.47 -33.00 -9.81
N GLU A 200 -8.29 -32.38 -9.80
CA GLU A 200 -7.31 -32.44 -10.90
C GLU A 200 -6.49 -33.75 -10.93
N GLN A 201 -6.48 -34.50 -9.83
CA GLN A 201 -5.74 -35.77 -9.70
C GLN A 201 -6.61 -37.02 -9.92
N SER A 202 -7.91 -36.85 -10.17
CA SER A 202 -8.80 -37.95 -10.51
C SER A 202 -8.85 -38.12 -12.05
N PRO A 203 -8.44 -39.28 -12.59
CA PRO A 203 -8.33 -39.54 -14.02
C PRO A 203 -9.67 -39.55 -14.78
#